data_AF-A0A3S2V7E3-F1
#
_entry.id   AF-A0A3S2V7E3-F1
#
_cell.length_a   1.000
_cell.length_b   1.000
_cell.length_c   1.000
_cell.angle_alpha   90.00
_cell.angle_beta   90.00
_cell.angle_gamma   90.00
#
_symmetry.space_group_name_H-M   'P 1'
#
loop_
_entity.id
_entity.type
_entity.pdbx_description
1 polymer ?
#
loop_
_entity_poly.entity_id
_entity_poly.type
_entity_poly.pdbx_seq_one_letter_code
_entity_poly.pdbx_strand_id
1 'polypeptide(L)'
;MKSIDLMYQTMLAELGQRSLDAAWTADFPPEGRFTPANIKGRKYWYFDIPDGHGGTKRRYVGSADDPVIAQRVADHKRDKDDLRARRRLVNTLTREGGMIAPDAMSGDIVEALADGGLFRLRGILIGTVAFQCYSGLLGVRLPMAAILTGDADIAQDYAISREVEDSLPPILELLQGVDASFRPVPHRSGAAVSSAFQNADGYRVEFLTSNRGSDDYIDQPAKMPALGGASADPLRFLDFLIREPVRTMLLHRSGVPVVVPDPSRYAVHKLIVASRRNTDGQGPAKREKDIRQAALLFEALQQTRRSTDLALVYNEAWRRGPTWREGIRTGAGMLPAQDAERLNTVLTEGGKRNGEEIELPFGE
;
A
#
# COMPACT_ATOMS: atom_id res chain seq x y z
N MET A 1 0.00 6.07 -22.55
CA MET A 1 0.61 6.86 -21.46
C MET A 1 2.11 7.04 -21.71
N LYS A 2 2.79 7.95 -21.00
CA LYS A 2 4.27 8.05 -21.11
C LYS A 2 4.92 6.88 -20.36
N SER A 3 5.80 6.14 -21.04
CA SER A 3 6.64 5.13 -20.39
C SER A 3 7.68 5.78 -19.49
N ILE A 4 8.08 5.07 -18.43
CA ILE A 4 9.21 5.41 -17.59
C ILE A 4 10.45 4.74 -18.16
N ASP A 5 11.56 5.48 -18.23
CA ASP A 5 12.84 4.96 -18.72
C ASP A 5 13.33 3.76 -17.89
N LEU A 6 13.96 2.78 -18.56
CA LEU A 6 14.48 1.56 -17.94
C LEU A 6 15.47 1.83 -16.80
N MET A 7 16.22 2.93 -16.88
CA MET A 7 17.11 3.37 -15.79
C MET A 7 16.35 3.59 -14.48
N TYR A 8 15.20 4.27 -14.51
CA TYR A 8 14.40 4.52 -13.32
C TYR A 8 13.69 3.25 -12.83
N GLN A 9 13.30 2.35 -13.75
CA GLN A 9 12.76 1.05 -13.35
C GLN A 9 13.80 0.20 -12.62
N THR A 10 15.05 0.23 -13.09
CA THR A 10 16.19 -0.44 -12.43
C THR A 10 16.49 0.18 -11.07
N MET A 11 16.43 1.52 -10.96
CA MET A 11 16.60 2.24 -9.70
C MET A 11 15.51 1.90 -8.66
N LEU A 12 14.26 1.69 -9.09
CA LEU A 12 13.19 1.24 -8.22
C LEU A 12 13.45 -0.20 -7.72
N ALA A 13 13.94 -1.09 -8.58
CA ALA A 13 14.31 -2.44 -8.19
C ALA A 13 15.47 -2.45 -7.17
N GLU A 14 16.48 -1.61 -7.38
CA GLU A 14 17.59 -1.41 -6.43
C GLU A 14 17.07 -0.89 -5.07
N LEU A 15 16.18 0.11 -5.08
CA LEU A 15 15.56 0.63 -3.86
C LEU A 15 14.81 -0.48 -3.10
N GLY A 16 14.11 -1.36 -3.83
CA GLY A 16 13.43 -2.52 -3.25
C GLY A 16 14.38 -3.51 -2.59
N GLN A 17 15.48 -3.88 -3.27
CA GLN A 17 16.50 -4.77 -2.72
C GLN A 17 17.12 -4.21 -1.44
N ARG A 18 17.58 -2.96 -1.47
CA ARG A 18 18.19 -2.29 -0.31
C ARG A 18 17.24 -2.18 0.88
N SER A 19 15.94 -2.00 0.62
CA SER A 19 14.95 -1.85 1.69
C SER A 19 14.59 -3.17 2.37
N LEU A 20 14.74 -4.32 1.69
CA LEU A 20 14.56 -5.64 2.29
C LEU A 20 15.73 -6.00 3.23
N ASP A 21 16.96 -5.64 2.83
CA ASP A 21 18.17 -5.90 3.61
C ASP A 21 18.24 -5.04 4.90
N ALA A 22 17.53 -3.91 4.93
CA ALA A 22 17.48 -2.98 6.05
C ALA A 22 16.51 -3.39 7.18
N ALA A 23 15.78 -4.50 7.02
CA ALA A 23 14.78 -4.96 7.98
C ALA A 23 15.42 -5.64 9.21
N TRP A 24 16.33 -4.97 9.93
CA TRP A 24 16.74 -5.40 11.27
C TRP A 24 17.35 -4.28 12.13
N THR A 25 16.85 -4.23 13.38
CA THR A 25 17.34 -3.51 14.58
C THR A 25 17.35 -1.99 14.59
N ALA A 26 16.88 -1.42 15.71
CA ALA A 26 17.56 -0.29 16.32
C ALA A 26 17.20 -0.07 17.79
N ASP A 27 18.13 -0.41 18.69
CA ASP A 27 18.27 0.23 20.01
C ASP A 27 18.58 1.74 19.90
N PHE A 28 18.93 2.22 18.68
CA PHE A 28 19.37 3.58 18.36
C PHE A 28 18.66 4.10 17.10
N PRO A 29 17.70 5.03 17.22
CA PRO A 29 16.89 5.43 16.08
C PRO A 29 17.67 6.31 15.08
N PRO A 30 17.34 6.25 13.77
CA PRO A 30 18.15 6.81 12.68
C PRO A 30 18.31 8.35 12.71
N GLU A 31 17.36 9.07 13.31
CA GLU A 31 17.43 10.51 13.55
C GLU A 31 18.58 10.88 14.49
N GLY A 32 19.00 9.97 15.37
CA GLY A 32 20.11 10.17 16.28
C GLY A 32 21.50 10.06 15.62
N ARG A 33 22.53 10.48 16.34
CA ARG A 33 23.93 10.35 15.91
C ARG A 33 24.84 9.96 17.07
N PHE A 34 25.84 9.14 16.78
CA PHE A 34 26.96 8.93 17.68
C PHE A 34 27.95 10.10 17.61
N THR A 35 28.26 10.69 18.75
CA THR A 35 29.21 11.80 18.90
C THR A 35 30.35 11.33 19.81
N PRO A 36 31.62 11.39 19.36
CA PRO A 36 32.75 11.04 20.21
C PRO A 36 33.04 12.16 21.21
N ALA A 37 33.44 11.79 22.43
CA ALA A 37 33.89 12.72 23.45
C ALA A 37 35.21 12.26 24.08
N ASN A 38 36.15 13.18 24.23
CA ASN A 38 37.41 12.94 24.94
C ASN A 38 37.28 13.47 26.37
N ILE A 39 37.31 12.59 27.36
CA ILE A 39 37.22 12.95 28.78
C ILE A 39 38.43 12.35 29.49
N LYS A 40 39.28 13.21 30.07
CA LYS A 40 40.51 12.82 30.81
C LYS A 40 41.40 11.83 30.02
N GLY A 41 41.56 12.08 28.71
CA GLY A 41 42.40 11.25 27.82
C GLY A 41 41.78 9.94 27.34
N ARG A 42 40.54 9.63 27.72
CA ARG A 42 39.78 8.46 27.25
C ARG A 42 38.66 8.87 26.29
N LYS A 43 38.42 8.05 25.27
CA LYS A 43 37.39 8.27 24.25
C LYS A 43 36.11 7.55 24.62
N TYR A 44 34.99 8.25 24.53
CA TYR A 44 33.66 7.73 24.80
C TYR A 44 32.71 8.05 23.65
N TRP A 45 31.72 7.20 23.47
CA TRP A 45 30.58 7.45 22.59
C TRP A 45 29.38 7.95 23.37
N TYR A 46 28.80 9.04 22.87
CA TYR A 46 27.49 9.54 23.26
C TYR A 46 26.54 9.42 22.07
N PHE A 47 25.25 9.28 22.34
CA PHE A 47 24.20 9.29 21.34
C PHE A 47 23.33 10.54 21.52
N ASP A 48 23.33 11.40 20.50
CA ASP A 48 22.55 12.64 20.48
C ASP A 48 21.27 12.41 19.66
N ILE A 49 20.11 12.64 20.28
CA ILE A 49 18.79 12.57 19.63
C ILE A 49 18.21 13.98 19.60
N PRO A 50 17.75 14.50 18.46
CA PRO A 50 17.03 15.77 18.40
C PRO A 50 15.79 15.74 19.32
N ASP A 51 15.56 16.79 20.09
CA ASP A 51 14.41 16.86 21.02
C ASP A 51 13.16 17.50 20.41
N GLY A 52 13.20 17.86 19.13
CA GLY A 52 12.09 18.52 18.42
C GLY A 52 11.94 20.03 18.69
N HIS A 53 12.71 20.59 19.63
CA HIS A 53 12.65 22.01 20.03
C HIS A 53 13.94 22.79 19.73
N GLY A 54 14.78 22.24 18.83
CA GLY A 54 16.07 22.83 18.44
C GLY A 54 17.25 22.44 19.34
N GLY A 55 17.02 21.58 20.36
CA GLY A 55 18.05 21.00 21.20
C GLY A 55 18.35 19.53 20.86
N THR A 56 19.21 18.92 21.66
CA THR A 56 19.55 17.50 21.55
C THR A 56 19.62 16.86 22.92
N LYS A 57 18.92 15.74 23.11
CA LYS A 57 19.07 14.88 24.29
C LYS A 57 20.27 13.96 24.08
N ARG A 58 21.28 14.11 24.93
CA ARG A 58 22.53 13.33 24.90
C ARG A 58 22.47 12.16 25.88
N ARG A 59 22.74 10.95 25.41
CA ARG A 59 22.83 9.72 26.22
C ARG A 59 24.25 9.15 26.17
N TYR A 60 24.84 8.79 27.31
CA TYR A 60 26.10 8.04 27.32
C TYR A 60 25.89 6.62 26.81
N VAL A 61 26.79 6.14 25.95
CA VAL A 61 26.68 4.82 25.31
C VAL A 61 27.76 3.88 25.87
N GLY A 62 29.01 4.30 25.89
CA GLY A 62 30.12 3.44 26.31
C GLY A 62 31.50 3.96 25.91
N SER A 63 32.53 3.21 26.29
CA SER A 63 33.91 3.48 25.87
C SER A 63 34.06 3.26 24.36
N ALA A 64 34.88 4.08 23.70
CA ALA A 64 35.21 3.88 22.29
C ALA A 64 36.17 2.70 22.05
N ASP A 65 36.86 2.24 23.09
CA ASP A 65 37.77 1.09 23.05
C ASP A 65 37.02 -0.24 23.24
N ASP A 66 35.72 -0.20 23.53
CA ASP A 66 34.87 -1.40 23.59
C ASP A 66 34.50 -1.85 22.16
N PRO A 67 34.90 -3.06 21.73
CA PRO A 67 34.65 -3.54 20.38
C PRO A 67 33.15 -3.68 20.05
N VAL A 68 32.31 -3.96 21.05
CA VAL A 68 30.85 -4.06 20.86
C VAL A 68 30.25 -2.68 20.58
N ILE A 69 30.71 -1.65 21.30
CA ILE A 69 30.26 -0.27 21.08
C ILE A 69 30.78 0.26 19.74
N ALA A 70 32.04 -0.02 19.40
CA ALA A 70 32.61 0.37 18.12
C ALA A 70 31.84 -0.25 16.94
N GLN A 71 31.45 -1.53 17.04
CA GLN A 71 30.63 -2.20 16.04
C GLN A 71 29.24 -1.55 15.91
N ARG A 72 28.55 -1.27 17.03
CA ARG A 72 27.24 -0.60 17.03
C ARG A 72 27.28 0.78 16.36
N VAL A 73 28.36 1.54 16.58
CA VAL A 73 28.55 2.85 15.92
C VAL A 73 28.75 2.68 14.42
N ALA A 74 29.52 1.68 14.00
CA ALA A 74 29.76 1.38 12.59
C ALA A 74 28.48 0.95 11.87
N ASP A 75 27.70 0.05 12.49
CA ASP A 75 26.41 -0.42 11.99
C ASP A 75 25.44 0.77 11.84
N HIS A 76 25.25 1.57 12.89
CA HIS A 76 24.38 2.76 12.83
C HIS A 76 24.79 3.75 11.74
N LYS A 77 26.10 3.96 11.55
CA LYS A 77 26.60 4.83 10.48
C LYS A 77 26.24 4.26 9.10
N ARG A 78 26.48 2.97 8.88
CA ARG A 78 26.15 2.27 7.63
C ARG A 78 24.65 2.38 7.33
N ASP A 79 23.81 2.10 8.31
CA ASP A 79 22.35 2.08 8.14
C ASP A 79 21.82 3.50 7.88
N LYS A 80 22.38 4.51 8.55
CA LYS A 80 22.07 5.93 8.29
C LYS A 80 22.49 6.39 6.90
N ASP A 81 23.67 5.97 6.44
CA ASP A 81 24.15 6.32 5.10
C ASP A 81 23.33 5.62 4.01
N ASP A 82 22.86 4.38 4.24
CA ASP A 82 21.91 3.70 3.36
C ASP A 82 20.54 4.42 3.31
N LEU A 83 19.96 4.78 4.45
CA LEU A 83 18.72 5.57 4.50
C LEU A 83 18.83 6.87 3.69
N ARG A 84 19.96 7.57 3.79
CA ARG A 84 20.24 8.77 2.99
C ARG A 84 20.36 8.45 1.50
N ALA A 85 20.99 7.34 1.14
CA ALA A 85 21.09 6.90 -0.24
C ALA A 85 19.70 6.57 -0.82
N ARG A 86 18.89 5.80 -0.10
CA ARG A 86 17.52 5.47 -0.50
C ARG A 86 16.63 6.70 -0.65
N ARG A 87 16.72 7.69 0.24
CA ARG A 87 16.03 8.98 0.08
C ARG A 87 16.42 9.71 -1.20
N ARG A 88 17.69 9.62 -1.64
CA ARG A 88 18.11 10.17 -2.94
C ARG A 88 17.46 9.41 -4.09
N LEU A 89 17.40 8.07 -4.03
CA LEU A 89 16.71 7.26 -5.04
C LEU A 89 15.22 7.66 -5.14
N VAL A 90 14.50 7.74 -4.03
CA VAL A 90 13.09 8.16 -4.00
C VAL A 90 12.91 9.55 -4.64
N ASN A 91 13.76 10.52 -4.29
CA ASN A 91 13.70 11.86 -4.88
C ASN A 91 13.94 11.85 -6.39
N THR A 92 14.88 11.05 -6.89
CA THR A 92 15.15 10.91 -8.32
C THR A 92 14.00 10.21 -9.05
N LEU A 93 13.48 9.11 -8.50
CA LEU A 93 12.35 8.35 -9.06
C LEU A 93 11.09 9.22 -9.21
N THR A 94 10.84 10.10 -8.24
CA THR A 94 9.67 10.99 -8.24
C THR A 94 9.88 12.21 -9.15
N ARG A 95 10.97 12.97 -8.96
CA ARG A 95 11.19 14.25 -9.67
C ARG A 95 11.60 14.08 -11.13
N GLU A 96 12.43 13.08 -11.42
CA GLU A 96 13.00 12.86 -12.76
C GLU A 96 12.32 11.68 -13.45
N GLY A 97 12.12 10.58 -12.73
CA GLY A 97 11.42 9.39 -13.22
C GLY A 97 9.94 9.65 -13.52
N GLY A 98 9.32 10.59 -12.80
CA GLY A 98 7.90 10.92 -12.92
C GLY A 98 6.98 9.85 -12.34
N MET A 99 7.51 9.04 -11.40
CA MET A 99 6.70 8.17 -10.55
C MET A 99 5.96 8.98 -9.50
N ILE A 100 4.86 8.43 -9.00
CA ILE A 100 4.01 9.10 -8.02
C ILE A 100 4.45 8.75 -6.60
N ALA A 101 4.54 9.79 -5.78
CA ALA A 101 4.61 9.67 -4.33
C ALA A 101 3.23 9.98 -3.71
N PRO A 102 2.90 9.35 -2.57
CA PRO A 102 1.74 9.75 -1.78
C PRO A 102 1.92 11.16 -1.21
N ASP A 103 0.83 11.74 -0.71
CA ASP A 103 0.92 12.87 0.22
C ASP A 103 1.62 12.43 1.53
N ALA A 104 2.10 13.42 2.29
CA ALA A 104 2.89 13.17 3.49
C ALA A 104 2.12 12.34 4.54
N MET A 105 0.83 12.60 4.74
CA MET A 105 0.04 11.90 5.75
C MET A 105 -0.17 10.43 5.37
N SER A 106 -0.58 10.17 4.12
CA SER A 106 -0.71 8.80 3.61
C SER A 106 0.63 8.04 3.70
N GLY A 107 1.73 8.69 3.35
CA GLY A 107 3.06 8.10 3.45
C GLY A 107 3.48 7.79 4.89
N ASP A 108 3.28 8.73 5.81
CA ASP A 108 3.67 8.59 7.23
C ASP A 108 2.84 7.49 7.92
N ILE A 109 1.54 7.40 7.63
CA ILE A 109 0.67 6.33 8.15
C ILE A 109 1.12 4.96 7.64
N VAL A 110 1.39 4.83 6.34
CA VAL A 110 1.82 3.54 5.77
C VAL A 110 3.20 3.15 6.30
N GLU A 111 4.13 4.10 6.47
CA GLU A 111 5.44 3.84 7.10
C GLU A 111 5.26 3.34 8.54
N ALA A 112 4.45 4.02 9.37
CA ALA A 112 4.21 3.61 10.75
C ALA A 112 3.56 2.21 10.87
N LEU A 113 2.62 1.90 9.99
CA LEU A 113 2.00 0.57 9.94
C LEU A 113 2.99 -0.50 9.43
N ALA A 114 3.84 -0.17 8.45
CA ALA A 114 4.88 -1.05 7.93
C ALA A 114 5.90 -1.40 9.02
N ASP A 115 6.39 -0.39 9.75
CA ASP A 115 7.32 -0.52 10.86
C ASP A 115 6.69 -1.31 12.02
N GLY A 116 5.38 -1.15 12.25
CA GLY A 116 4.58 -1.95 13.17
C GLY A 116 4.40 -3.42 12.74
N GLY A 117 4.84 -3.80 11.53
CA GLY A 117 4.82 -5.17 11.04
C GLY A 117 3.63 -5.53 10.14
N LEU A 118 2.85 -4.56 9.65
CA LEU A 118 1.64 -4.80 8.86
C LEU A 118 1.86 -5.80 7.72
N PHE A 119 2.86 -5.54 6.87
CA PHE A 119 3.13 -6.38 5.70
C PHE A 119 3.77 -7.73 6.06
N ARG A 120 4.50 -7.81 7.19
CA ARG A 120 5.01 -9.08 7.75
C ARG A 120 3.84 -9.99 8.13
N LEU A 121 2.81 -9.41 8.75
CA LEU A 121 1.57 -10.07 9.14
C LEU A 121 0.56 -10.18 7.99
N ARG A 122 1.02 -10.14 6.73
CA ARG A 122 0.20 -10.32 5.52
C ARG A 122 -0.93 -9.29 5.36
N GLY A 123 -0.81 -8.12 5.98
CA GLY A 123 -1.59 -6.96 5.60
C GLY A 123 -1.24 -6.51 4.17
N ILE A 124 -2.21 -5.96 3.47
CA ILE A 124 -2.10 -5.53 2.06
C ILE A 124 -2.65 -4.12 1.98
N LEU A 125 -1.85 -3.21 1.44
CA LEU A 125 -2.27 -1.85 1.14
C LEU A 125 -3.16 -1.89 -0.09
N ILE A 126 -4.38 -1.36 0.02
CA ILE A 126 -5.36 -1.30 -1.06
C ILE A 126 -5.78 0.16 -1.31
N GLY A 127 -6.88 0.36 -2.04
CA GLY A 127 -7.42 1.69 -2.29
C GLY A 127 -6.50 2.56 -3.15
N THR A 128 -6.68 3.88 -3.06
CA THR A 128 -5.99 4.84 -3.92
C THR A 128 -4.48 4.91 -3.64
N VAL A 129 -4.04 4.71 -2.40
CA VAL A 129 -2.61 4.73 -2.05
C VAL A 129 -1.88 3.55 -2.73
N ALA A 130 -2.50 2.36 -2.78
CA ALA A 130 -1.97 1.24 -3.55
C ALA A 130 -1.89 1.53 -5.05
N PHE A 131 -2.91 2.20 -5.61
CA PHE A 131 -2.94 2.56 -7.04
C PHE A 131 -1.74 3.42 -7.47
N GLN A 132 -1.24 4.28 -6.58
CA GLN A 132 -0.06 5.12 -6.84
C GLN A 132 1.20 4.29 -7.11
N CYS A 133 1.31 3.11 -6.49
CA CYS A 133 2.45 2.22 -6.64
C CYS A 133 2.54 1.59 -8.05
N TYR A 134 1.44 1.56 -8.80
CA TYR A 134 1.42 0.94 -10.14
C TYR A 134 2.22 1.73 -11.18
N SER A 135 2.51 3.00 -10.94
CA SER A 135 3.41 3.76 -11.82
C SER A 135 4.79 3.12 -11.89
N GLY A 136 5.33 2.74 -10.72
CA GLY A 136 6.60 2.02 -10.62
C GLY A 136 6.51 0.59 -11.15
N LEU A 137 5.47 -0.15 -10.76
CA LEU A 137 5.30 -1.57 -11.10
C LEU A 137 5.13 -1.82 -12.60
N LEU A 138 4.39 -0.93 -13.27
CA LEU A 138 4.10 -1.02 -14.70
C LEU A 138 5.09 -0.19 -15.55
N GLY A 139 5.97 0.60 -14.92
CA GLY A 139 6.93 1.43 -15.67
C GLY A 139 6.24 2.48 -16.55
N VAL A 140 5.13 3.06 -16.07
CA VAL A 140 4.37 4.09 -16.79
C VAL A 140 4.04 5.26 -15.86
N ARG A 141 3.89 6.46 -16.43
CA ARG A 141 3.42 7.63 -15.67
C ARG A 141 1.91 7.66 -15.64
N LEU A 142 1.33 7.52 -14.45
CA LEU A 142 -0.12 7.63 -14.24
C LEU A 142 -0.53 9.12 -14.11
N PRO A 143 -1.72 9.52 -14.59
CA PRO A 143 -2.18 10.90 -14.47
C PRO A 143 -2.68 11.22 -13.05
N MET A 144 -2.24 12.37 -12.51
CA MET A 144 -2.52 12.84 -11.14
C MET A 144 -4.01 12.93 -10.77
N ALA A 145 -4.92 13.12 -11.73
CA ALA A 145 -6.34 13.26 -11.49
C ALA A 145 -7.01 12.01 -10.87
N ALA A 146 -6.34 10.85 -10.88
CA ALA A 146 -6.86 9.59 -10.33
C ALA A 146 -6.27 9.22 -8.94
N ILE A 147 -5.52 10.12 -8.30
CA ILE A 147 -4.53 9.78 -7.25
C ILE A 147 -4.79 10.44 -5.89
N LEU A 148 -5.57 11.53 -5.83
CA LEU A 148 -5.89 12.22 -4.58
C LEU A 148 -6.88 11.40 -3.73
N THR A 149 -6.53 11.21 -2.45
CA THR A 149 -7.31 10.41 -1.50
C THR A 149 -7.12 11.02 -0.10
N GLY A 150 -8.18 10.99 0.70
CA GLY A 150 -8.15 11.43 2.10
C GLY A 150 -8.18 10.24 3.07
N ASP A 151 -7.76 9.08 2.59
CA ASP A 151 -7.93 7.80 3.26
C ASP A 151 -6.82 6.79 2.91
N ALA A 152 -6.51 5.93 3.88
CA ALA A 152 -5.67 4.75 3.69
C ALA A 152 -6.50 3.50 3.98
N ASP A 153 -6.58 2.61 2.99
CA ASP A 153 -7.33 1.36 3.09
C ASP A 153 -6.36 0.18 3.22
N ILE A 154 -6.54 -0.62 4.25
CA ILE A 154 -5.72 -1.80 4.54
C ILE A 154 -6.62 -3.03 4.53
N ALA A 155 -6.21 -4.06 3.81
CA ALA A 155 -6.87 -5.36 3.84
C ALA A 155 -6.00 -6.39 4.57
N GLN A 156 -6.64 -7.31 5.29
CA GLN A 156 -6.00 -8.52 5.79
C GLN A 156 -6.97 -9.69 5.68
N ASP A 157 -6.49 -10.83 5.20
CA ASP A 157 -7.31 -12.05 5.21
C ASP A 157 -7.50 -12.54 6.64
N TYR A 158 -8.75 -12.82 7.00
CA TYR A 158 -9.07 -13.27 8.34
C TYR A 158 -8.42 -14.58 8.74
N ALA A 159 -8.33 -15.56 7.83
CA ALA A 159 -7.75 -16.86 8.16
C ALA A 159 -6.32 -16.67 8.67
N ILE A 160 -5.57 -15.80 7.99
CA ILE A 160 -4.23 -15.40 8.40
C ILE A 160 -4.26 -14.70 9.77
N SER A 161 -5.14 -13.72 9.95
CA SER A 161 -5.24 -12.98 11.22
C SER A 161 -5.57 -13.87 12.42
N ARG A 162 -6.30 -14.96 12.19
CA ARG A 162 -6.71 -15.93 13.23
C ARG A 162 -5.63 -16.97 13.53
N GLU A 163 -4.89 -17.40 12.51
CA GLU A 163 -3.89 -18.47 12.63
C GLU A 163 -2.53 -17.97 13.14
N VAL A 164 -2.26 -16.66 12.98
CA VAL A 164 -1.00 -16.05 13.41
C VAL A 164 -1.07 -15.66 14.89
N GLU A 165 -0.13 -16.18 15.69
CA GLU A 165 0.01 -15.86 17.13
C GLU A 165 0.84 -14.57 17.40
N ASP A 166 1.20 -13.83 16.34
CA ASP A 166 1.86 -12.52 16.39
C ASP A 166 0.85 -11.39 16.07
N SER A 167 1.08 -10.19 16.59
CA SER A 167 0.18 -9.04 16.40
C SER A 167 0.94 -7.73 16.26
N LEU A 168 0.39 -6.81 15.46
CA LEU A 168 0.83 -5.42 15.52
C LEU A 168 0.66 -4.84 16.93
N PRO A 169 1.44 -3.82 17.30
CA PRO A 169 1.07 -2.91 18.39
C PRO A 169 -0.35 -2.35 18.17
N PRO A 170 -1.03 -1.86 19.22
CA PRO A 170 -2.37 -1.29 19.08
C PRO A 170 -2.41 -0.25 17.96
N ILE A 171 -3.31 -0.44 16.99
CA ILE A 171 -3.38 0.41 15.79
C ILE A 171 -3.51 1.88 16.15
N LEU A 172 -4.31 2.19 17.18
CA LEU A 172 -4.47 3.57 17.65
C LEU A 172 -3.15 4.19 18.11
N GLU A 173 -2.29 3.43 18.80
CA GLU A 173 -0.98 3.91 19.25
C GLU A 173 -0.04 4.18 18.07
N LEU A 174 -0.03 3.28 17.07
CA LEU A 174 0.74 3.48 15.84
C LEU A 174 0.30 4.75 15.10
N LEU A 175 -1.02 4.95 14.96
CA LEU A 175 -1.58 6.13 14.30
C LEU A 175 -1.35 7.41 15.10
N GLN A 176 -1.48 7.36 16.44
CA GLN A 176 -1.19 8.49 17.32
C GLN A 176 0.30 8.86 17.38
N GLY A 177 1.18 7.92 17.07
CA GLY A 177 2.61 8.19 16.85
C GLY A 177 2.87 9.07 15.62
N VAL A 178 1.96 9.05 14.64
CA VAL A 178 2.00 9.95 13.46
C VAL A 178 1.26 11.26 13.76
N ASP A 179 0.04 11.16 14.29
CA ASP A 179 -0.80 12.31 14.64
C ASP A 179 -1.63 11.99 15.89
N ALA A 180 -1.32 12.68 17.00
CA ALA A 180 -1.96 12.47 18.30
C ALA A 180 -3.49 12.66 18.30
N SER A 181 -4.06 13.30 17.27
CA SER A 181 -5.51 13.53 17.15
C SER A 181 -6.31 12.32 16.66
N PHE A 182 -5.65 11.24 16.23
CA PHE A 182 -6.34 10.03 15.80
C PHE A 182 -7.23 9.46 16.91
N ARG A 183 -8.45 9.08 16.50
CA ARG A 183 -9.44 8.44 17.36
C ARG A 183 -10.18 7.32 16.63
N PRO A 184 -10.66 6.29 17.34
CA PRO A 184 -11.53 5.28 16.76
C PRO A 184 -12.82 5.91 16.22
N VAL A 185 -13.24 5.46 15.04
CA VAL A 185 -14.56 5.79 14.48
C VAL A 185 -15.58 4.79 15.05
N PRO A 186 -16.69 5.27 15.65
CA PRO A 186 -17.76 4.38 16.12
C PRO A 186 -18.33 3.57 14.94
N HIS A 187 -18.42 2.25 15.11
CA HIS A 187 -18.98 1.38 14.08
C HIS A 187 -20.51 1.42 14.10
N ARG A 188 -21.15 1.44 12.91
CA ARG A 188 -22.62 1.51 12.76
C ARG A 188 -23.38 0.34 13.40
N SER A 189 -22.73 -0.80 13.58
CA SER A 189 -23.31 -1.98 14.23
C SER A 189 -23.37 -1.89 15.76
N GLY A 190 -22.76 -0.86 16.35
CA GLY A 190 -22.62 -0.74 17.81
C GLY A 190 -21.54 -1.63 18.42
N ALA A 191 -20.68 -2.25 17.61
CA ALA A 191 -19.54 -3.02 18.10
C ALA A 191 -18.56 -2.15 18.88
N ALA A 192 -18.04 -2.68 20.00
CA ALA A 192 -17.08 -1.97 20.85
C ALA A 192 -15.67 -1.84 20.23
N VAL A 193 -15.39 -2.62 19.18
CA VAL A 193 -14.13 -2.58 18.42
C VAL A 193 -14.33 -1.76 17.14
N SER A 194 -13.33 -0.97 16.79
CA SER A 194 -13.34 -0.12 15.59
C SER A 194 -12.59 -0.78 14.43
N SER A 195 -13.15 -0.64 13.24
CA SER A 195 -12.53 -1.00 11.96
C SER A 195 -11.96 0.21 11.22
N ALA A 196 -12.24 1.41 11.71
CA ALA A 196 -11.75 2.65 11.14
C ALA A 196 -11.29 3.64 12.22
N PHE A 197 -10.33 4.47 11.86
CA PHE A 197 -9.76 5.54 12.69
C PHE A 197 -9.72 6.83 11.89
N GLN A 198 -9.87 7.96 12.56
CA GLN A 198 -9.89 9.27 11.89
C GLN A 198 -9.15 10.30 12.73
N ASN A 199 -8.37 11.17 12.09
CA ASN A 199 -7.71 12.30 12.76
C ASN A 199 -8.61 13.55 12.76
N ALA A 200 -8.13 14.64 13.36
CA ALA A 200 -8.88 15.90 13.44
C ALA A 200 -9.15 16.54 12.06
N ASP A 201 -8.25 16.34 11.09
CA ASP A 201 -8.37 16.87 9.72
C ASP A 201 -9.30 16.03 8.83
N GLY A 202 -9.83 14.93 9.37
CA GLY A 202 -10.76 14.04 8.69
C GLY A 202 -10.10 12.94 7.86
N TYR A 203 -8.77 12.82 7.86
CA TYR A 203 -8.05 11.71 7.24
C TYR A 203 -8.44 10.40 7.91
N ARG A 204 -8.81 9.40 7.11
CA ARG A 204 -9.40 8.15 7.61
C ARG A 204 -8.54 6.93 7.27
N VAL A 205 -8.35 6.04 8.23
CA VAL A 205 -7.69 4.75 8.02
C VAL A 205 -8.71 3.64 8.22
N GLU A 206 -8.95 2.81 7.22
CA GLU A 206 -9.93 1.72 7.25
C GLU A 206 -9.26 0.35 7.12
N PHE A 207 -9.74 -0.61 7.91
CA PHE A 207 -9.32 -2.00 7.87
C PHE A 207 -10.44 -2.87 7.33
N LEU A 208 -10.12 -3.70 6.34
CA LEU A 208 -11.07 -4.50 5.57
C LEU A 208 -10.67 -5.98 5.54
N THR A 209 -11.65 -6.88 5.49
CA THR A 209 -11.42 -8.33 5.37
C THR A 209 -12.35 -8.95 4.33
N SER A 210 -11.93 -10.08 3.75
CA SER A 210 -12.78 -10.89 2.87
C SER A 210 -14.10 -11.24 3.56
N ASN A 211 -15.23 -11.05 2.85
CA ASN A 211 -16.53 -11.51 3.32
C ASN A 211 -16.60 -13.06 3.30
N ARG A 212 -17.12 -13.66 4.37
CA ARG A 212 -17.16 -15.12 4.59
C ARG A 212 -18.50 -15.80 4.29
N GLY A 213 -19.53 -15.09 3.84
CA GLY A 213 -20.84 -15.73 3.67
C GLY A 213 -21.98 -14.81 3.21
N SER A 214 -23.19 -15.17 3.64
CA SER A 214 -24.43 -14.47 3.34
C SER A 214 -24.40 -13.01 3.76
N ASP A 215 -25.34 -12.23 3.22
CA ASP A 215 -25.45 -10.78 3.40
C ASP A 215 -25.53 -10.37 4.89
N ASP A 216 -25.93 -11.29 5.77
CA ASP A 216 -26.12 -11.11 7.21
C ASP A 216 -24.81 -10.74 7.96
N TYR A 217 -23.64 -11.08 7.40
CA TYR A 217 -22.34 -10.82 8.03
C TYR A 217 -21.62 -9.57 7.51
N ILE A 218 -22.18 -8.86 6.53
CA ILE A 218 -21.55 -7.68 5.92
C ILE A 218 -21.49 -6.49 6.89
N ASP A 219 -22.48 -6.39 7.78
CA ASP A 219 -22.61 -5.26 8.69
C ASP A 219 -21.96 -5.50 10.07
N GLN A 220 -21.26 -6.62 10.27
CA GLN A 220 -20.56 -6.92 11.52
C GLN A 220 -19.03 -6.93 11.32
N PRO A 221 -18.28 -6.08 12.04
CA PRO A 221 -16.83 -6.06 11.92
C PRO A 221 -16.24 -7.37 12.47
N ALA A 222 -15.31 -7.97 11.73
CA ALA A 222 -14.61 -9.16 12.17
C ALA A 222 -13.47 -8.78 13.11
N LYS A 223 -13.33 -9.47 14.25
CA LYS A 223 -12.15 -9.32 15.11
C LYS A 223 -10.91 -9.82 14.38
N MET A 224 -9.84 -9.03 14.39
CA MET A 224 -8.59 -9.34 13.69
C MET A 224 -7.43 -9.36 14.71
N PRO A 225 -7.15 -10.50 15.37
CA PRO A 225 -6.14 -10.58 16.42
C PRO A 225 -4.77 -10.04 15.98
N ALA A 226 -4.37 -10.33 14.74
CA ALA A 226 -3.10 -9.85 14.21
C ALA A 226 -3.05 -8.31 14.06
N LEU A 227 -4.18 -7.60 13.97
CA LEU A 227 -4.24 -6.14 13.85
C LEU A 227 -4.23 -5.43 15.21
N GLY A 228 -3.48 -5.91 16.19
CA GLY A 228 -3.32 -5.24 17.48
C GLY A 228 -4.64 -5.01 18.22
N GLY A 229 -5.59 -5.94 18.08
CA GLY A 229 -6.92 -5.85 18.70
C GLY A 229 -7.96 -5.02 17.93
N ALA A 230 -7.61 -4.46 16.77
CA ALA A 230 -8.58 -3.82 15.89
C ALA A 230 -9.50 -4.85 15.21
N SER A 231 -10.58 -4.35 14.60
CA SER A 231 -11.46 -5.14 13.76
C SER A 231 -11.34 -4.73 12.30
N ALA A 232 -11.94 -5.50 11.39
CA ALA A 232 -11.98 -5.18 9.98
C ALA A 232 -13.39 -5.40 9.41
N ASP A 233 -13.82 -4.50 8.53
CA ASP A 233 -15.14 -4.61 7.92
C ASP A 233 -15.13 -5.62 6.77
N PRO A 234 -16.06 -6.58 6.73
CA PRO A 234 -16.19 -7.50 5.62
C PRO A 234 -16.58 -6.78 4.32
N LEU A 235 -15.79 -6.94 3.27
CA LEU A 235 -16.08 -6.36 1.96
C LEU A 235 -16.21 -7.46 0.89
N ARG A 236 -17.26 -7.37 0.07
CA ARG A 236 -17.45 -8.29 -1.06
C ARG A 236 -16.37 -8.07 -2.12
N PHE A 237 -16.02 -9.15 -2.82
CA PHE A 237 -15.00 -9.18 -3.89
C PHE A 237 -13.57 -8.88 -3.42
N LEU A 238 -13.38 -8.57 -2.14
CA LEU A 238 -12.06 -8.28 -1.58
C LEU A 238 -11.15 -9.49 -1.65
N ASP A 239 -11.70 -10.70 -1.50
CA ASP A 239 -11.00 -11.99 -1.62
C ASP A 239 -10.29 -12.16 -2.98
N PHE A 240 -10.90 -11.65 -4.06
CA PHE A 240 -10.27 -11.63 -5.38
C PHE A 240 -9.20 -10.56 -5.50
N LEU A 241 -9.42 -9.38 -4.92
CA LEU A 241 -8.47 -8.28 -4.99
C LEU A 241 -7.17 -8.62 -4.26
N ILE A 242 -7.26 -9.25 -3.08
CA ILE A 242 -6.12 -9.52 -2.22
C ILE A 242 -5.42 -10.85 -2.51
N ARG A 243 -5.92 -11.62 -3.48
CA ARG A 243 -5.30 -12.87 -3.92
C ARG A 243 -4.01 -12.58 -4.69
N GLU A 244 -2.96 -13.36 -4.38
CA GLU A 244 -1.65 -13.28 -5.05
C GLU A 244 -1.11 -11.83 -5.16
N PRO A 245 -0.99 -11.10 -4.03
CA PRO A 245 -0.58 -9.71 -4.06
C PRO A 245 0.91 -9.59 -4.41
N VAL A 246 1.30 -8.42 -4.89
CA VAL A 246 2.66 -8.11 -5.35
C VAL A 246 3.39 -7.20 -4.38
N ARG A 247 4.71 -7.41 -4.25
CA ARG A 247 5.59 -6.54 -3.46
C ARG A 247 6.09 -5.40 -4.32
N THR A 248 6.13 -4.20 -3.75
CA THR A 248 6.65 -2.99 -4.42
C THR A 248 7.08 -1.95 -3.38
N MET A 249 7.41 -0.75 -3.83
CA MET A 249 7.81 0.36 -2.98
C MET A 249 6.79 1.50 -3.06
N LEU A 250 6.33 1.96 -1.90
CA LEU A 250 5.70 3.27 -1.78
C LEU A 250 6.81 4.33 -1.70
N LEU A 251 6.79 5.29 -2.62
CA LEU A 251 7.83 6.31 -2.77
C LEU A 251 7.69 7.44 -1.74
N HIS A 252 7.80 7.07 -0.46
CA HIS A 252 7.75 7.98 0.68
C HIS A 252 9.06 7.93 1.45
N ARG A 253 9.59 9.09 1.84
CA ARG A 253 10.87 9.24 2.57
C ARG A 253 12.00 8.38 1.97
N SER A 254 12.37 7.29 2.65
CA SER A 254 13.48 6.40 2.27
C SER A 254 13.01 5.19 1.46
N GLY A 255 11.76 5.18 1.01
CA GLY A 255 11.10 4.06 0.36
C GLY A 255 10.53 3.10 1.40
N VAL A 256 9.22 2.89 1.37
CA VAL A 256 8.52 1.97 2.26
C VAL A 256 8.18 0.69 1.47
N PRO A 257 8.69 -0.49 1.84
CA PRO A 257 8.28 -1.75 1.26
C PRO A 257 6.80 -2.01 1.56
N VAL A 258 6.00 -2.23 0.52
CA VAL A 258 4.57 -2.48 0.64
C VAL A 258 4.16 -3.72 -0.14
N VAL A 259 3.04 -4.30 0.27
CA VAL A 259 2.34 -5.35 -0.48
C VAL A 259 1.03 -4.75 -0.98
N VAL A 260 0.78 -4.83 -2.28
CA VAL A 260 -0.41 -4.27 -2.95
C VAL A 260 -1.07 -5.33 -3.84
N PRO A 261 -2.35 -5.17 -4.23
CA PRO A 261 -2.97 -6.04 -5.22
C PRO A 261 -2.20 -6.10 -6.53
N ASP A 262 -2.35 -7.21 -7.25
CA ASP A 262 -1.94 -7.25 -8.66
C ASP A 262 -2.73 -6.19 -9.48
N PRO A 263 -2.07 -5.42 -10.37
CA PRO A 263 -2.73 -4.38 -11.15
C PRO A 263 -3.88 -4.90 -12.03
N SER A 264 -3.81 -6.12 -12.55
CA SER A 264 -4.89 -6.72 -13.33
C SER A 264 -6.10 -7.04 -12.43
N ARG A 265 -5.86 -7.60 -11.24
CA ARG A 265 -6.91 -7.85 -10.23
C ARG A 265 -7.55 -6.55 -9.80
N TYR A 266 -6.75 -5.52 -9.55
CA TYR A 266 -7.23 -4.19 -9.20
C TYR A 266 -8.13 -3.62 -10.31
N ALA A 267 -7.72 -3.68 -11.57
CA ALA A 267 -8.50 -3.15 -12.70
C ALA A 267 -9.86 -3.84 -12.84
N VAL A 268 -9.90 -5.18 -12.80
CA VAL A 268 -11.15 -5.95 -12.88
C VAL A 268 -12.04 -5.70 -11.66
N HIS A 269 -11.45 -5.67 -10.46
CA HIS A 269 -12.19 -5.38 -9.23
C HIS A 269 -12.84 -3.99 -9.25
N LYS A 270 -12.18 -3.00 -9.85
CA LYS A 270 -12.75 -1.65 -9.97
C LYS A 270 -14.00 -1.59 -10.85
N LEU A 271 -14.09 -2.37 -11.92
CA LEU A 271 -15.34 -2.49 -12.69
C LEU A 271 -16.48 -3.00 -11.79
N ILE A 272 -16.22 -4.05 -11.01
CA ILE A 272 -17.22 -4.68 -10.14
C ILE A 272 -17.66 -3.71 -9.04
N VAL A 273 -16.74 -3.03 -8.35
CA VAL A 273 -17.09 -2.10 -7.27
C VAL A 273 -17.80 -0.85 -7.81
N ALA A 274 -17.41 -0.34 -8.98
CA ALA A 274 -18.08 0.79 -9.61
C ALA A 274 -19.57 0.53 -9.87
N SER A 275 -19.94 -0.69 -10.31
CA SER A 275 -21.34 -1.09 -10.51
C SER A 275 -22.21 -1.06 -9.25
N ARG A 276 -21.57 -1.06 -8.07
CA ARG A 276 -22.22 -1.16 -6.75
C ARG A 276 -22.21 0.14 -5.97
N ARG A 277 -21.63 1.21 -6.51
CA ARG A 277 -21.68 2.53 -5.89
C ARG A 277 -23.07 3.12 -6.12
N ASN A 278 -23.82 3.30 -5.03
CA ASN A 278 -25.13 3.97 -5.04
C ASN A 278 -25.04 5.36 -5.68
N THR A 279 -26.15 5.85 -6.22
CA THR A 279 -26.22 7.18 -6.86
C THR A 279 -26.22 8.35 -5.87
N ASP A 280 -26.37 8.07 -4.57
CA ASP A 280 -26.54 9.10 -3.56
C ASP A 280 -25.21 9.48 -2.88
N GLY A 281 -25.11 10.74 -2.44
CA GLY A 281 -23.94 11.26 -1.72
C GLY A 281 -22.66 11.24 -2.55
N GLN A 282 -21.59 10.64 -2.01
CA GLN A 282 -20.26 10.55 -2.64
C GLN A 282 -20.15 9.40 -3.67
N GLY A 283 -21.21 8.62 -3.84
CA GLY A 283 -21.21 7.44 -4.70
C GLY A 283 -20.85 7.71 -6.17
N PRO A 284 -21.43 8.73 -6.84
CA PRO A 284 -21.11 9.06 -8.23
C PRO A 284 -19.64 9.42 -8.46
N ALA A 285 -19.04 10.24 -7.60
CA ALA A 285 -17.65 10.64 -7.70
C ALA A 285 -16.69 9.45 -7.46
N LYS A 286 -17.00 8.59 -6.47
CA LYS A 286 -16.23 7.35 -6.22
C LYS A 286 -16.34 6.39 -7.41
N ARG A 287 -17.53 6.27 -8.02
CA ARG A 287 -17.75 5.45 -9.22
C ARG A 287 -16.93 5.94 -10.40
N GLU A 288 -16.96 7.25 -10.69
CA GLU A 288 -16.15 7.82 -11.77
C GLU A 288 -14.66 7.59 -11.52
N LYS A 289 -14.19 7.76 -10.28
CA LYS A 289 -12.81 7.44 -9.89
C LYS A 289 -12.48 5.96 -10.14
N ASP A 290 -13.33 5.05 -9.71
CA ASP A 290 -13.14 3.60 -9.87
C ASP A 290 -13.05 3.21 -11.36
N ILE A 291 -13.97 3.71 -12.21
CA ILE A 291 -13.94 3.49 -13.66
C ILE A 291 -12.68 4.07 -14.31
N ARG A 292 -12.31 5.31 -13.94
CA ARG A 292 -11.10 5.96 -14.46
C ARG A 292 -9.83 5.18 -14.10
N GLN A 293 -9.72 4.69 -12.86
CA GLN A 293 -8.59 3.86 -12.45
C GLN A 293 -8.52 2.54 -13.24
N ALA A 294 -9.67 1.89 -13.49
CA ALA A 294 -9.73 0.67 -14.31
C ALA A 294 -9.25 0.95 -15.74
N ALA A 295 -9.77 2.00 -16.39
CA ALA A 295 -9.40 2.41 -17.74
C ALA A 295 -7.90 2.66 -17.91
N LEU A 296 -7.31 3.39 -16.94
CA LEU A 296 -5.87 3.66 -16.93
C LEU A 296 -5.06 2.37 -16.82
N LEU A 297 -5.49 1.40 -16.02
CA LEU A 297 -4.78 0.13 -15.91
C LEU A 297 -4.92 -0.73 -17.15
N PHE A 298 -6.06 -0.72 -17.86
CA PHE A 298 -6.17 -1.40 -19.15
C PHE A 298 -5.18 -0.83 -20.17
N GLU A 299 -5.03 0.49 -20.22
CA GLU A 299 -4.03 1.15 -21.06
C GLU A 299 -2.59 0.79 -20.65
N ALA A 300 -2.28 0.83 -19.36
CA ALA A 300 -0.95 0.49 -18.86
C ALA A 300 -0.60 -0.97 -19.16
N LEU A 301 -1.51 -1.91 -18.90
CA LEU A 301 -1.31 -3.34 -19.12
C LEU A 301 -1.15 -3.66 -20.61
N GLN A 302 -1.90 -3.00 -21.48
CA GLN A 302 -1.70 -3.11 -22.93
C GLN A 302 -0.31 -2.63 -23.35
N GLN A 303 0.04 -1.40 -22.97
CA GLN A 303 1.30 -0.75 -23.35
C GLN A 303 2.52 -1.52 -22.86
N THR A 304 2.41 -2.19 -21.72
CA THR A 304 3.48 -2.94 -21.06
C THR A 304 3.47 -4.43 -21.40
N ARG A 305 2.65 -4.84 -22.39
CA ARG A 305 2.53 -6.21 -22.92
C ARG A 305 2.06 -7.24 -21.88
N ARG A 306 1.28 -6.83 -20.90
CA ARG A 306 0.68 -7.66 -19.84
C ARG A 306 -0.78 -8.04 -20.13
N SER A 307 -1.14 -8.13 -21.41
CA SER A 307 -2.50 -8.52 -21.82
C SER A 307 -2.84 -9.96 -21.41
N THR A 308 -1.86 -10.86 -21.38
CA THR A 308 -2.00 -12.24 -20.89
C THR A 308 -2.43 -12.28 -19.43
N ASP A 309 -1.83 -11.44 -18.58
CA ASP A 309 -2.11 -11.37 -17.15
C ASP A 309 -3.55 -10.90 -16.92
N LEU A 310 -3.95 -9.84 -17.64
CA LEU A 310 -5.32 -9.32 -17.57
C LEU A 310 -6.36 -10.35 -18.01
N ALA A 311 -6.11 -11.06 -19.11
CA ALA A 311 -7.05 -12.05 -19.63
C ALA A 311 -7.26 -13.23 -18.65
N LEU A 312 -6.20 -13.73 -18.01
CA LEU A 312 -6.31 -14.79 -16.99
C LEU A 312 -7.15 -14.34 -15.79
N VAL A 313 -6.82 -13.15 -15.26
CA VAL A 313 -7.49 -12.58 -14.09
C VAL A 313 -8.96 -12.24 -14.39
N TYR A 314 -9.23 -11.73 -15.59
CA TYR A 314 -10.59 -11.50 -16.08
C TYR A 314 -11.39 -12.80 -16.15
N ASN A 315 -10.84 -13.85 -16.74
CA ASN A 315 -11.50 -15.15 -16.83
C ASN A 315 -11.75 -15.78 -15.46
N GLU A 316 -10.80 -15.65 -14.52
CA GLU A 316 -11.03 -16.06 -13.14
C GLU A 316 -12.26 -15.34 -12.55
N ALA A 317 -12.33 -14.02 -12.69
CA ALA A 317 -13.45 -13.23 -12.19
C ALA A 317 -14.77 -13.61 -12.88
N TRP A 318 -14.75 -13.80 -14.20
CA TRP A 318 -15.92 -14.18 -15.00
C TRP A 318 -16.51 -15.54 -14.56
N ARG A 319 -15.64 -16.52 -14.28
CA ARG A 319 -16.02 -17.88 -13.87
C ARG A 319 -16.56 -17.97 -12.44
N ARG A 320 -16.41 -16.93 -11.61
CA ARG A 320 -16.92 -16.90 -10.22
C ARG A 320 -18.44 -16.79 -10.10
N GLY A 321 -19.16 -16.56 -11.20
CA GLY A 321 -20.61 -16.73 -11.28
C GLY A 321 -21.39 -15.50 -11.77
N PRO A 322 -22.73 -15.57 -11.81
CA PRO A 322 -23.59 -14.55 -12.41
C PRO A 322 -23.38 -13.14 -11.82
N THR A 323 -23.26 -13.04 -10.50
CA THR A 323 -23.06 -11.75 -9.81
C THR A 323 -21.76 -11.05 -10.19
N TRP A 324 -20.71 -11.81 -10.50
CA TRP A 324 -19.43 -11.26 -10.96
C TRP A 324 -19.53 -10.78 -12.40
N ARG A 325 -20.11 -11.61 -13.27
CA ARG A 325 -20.37 -11.26 -14.68
C ARG A 325 -21.20 -9.98 -14.79
N GLU A 326 -22.26 -9.87 -13.99
CA GLU A 326 -23.10 -8.68 -13.96
C GLU A 326 -22.36 -7.42 -13.52
N GLY A 327 -21.56 -7.51 -12.44
CA GLY A 327 -20.74 -6.40 -11.98
C GLY A 327 -19.69 -5.97 -13.01
N ILE A 328 -19.08 -6.93 -13.71
CA ILE A 328 -18.13 -6.66 -14.79
C ILE A 328 -18.84 -6.00 -15.98
N ARG A 329 -19.98 -6.53 -16.45
CA ARG A 329 -20.76 -5.95 -17.56
C ARG A 329 -21.22 -4.53 -17.25
N THR A 330 -21.83 -4.33 -16.09
CA THR A 330 -22.30 -3.01 -15.65
C THR A 330 -21.14 -2.03 -15.54
N GLY A 331 -20.02 -2.41 -14.92
CA GLY A 331 -18.83 -1.56 -14.82
C GLY A 331 -18.20 -1.26 -16.17
N ALA A 332 -18.09 -2.26 -17.06
CA ALA A 332 -17.54 -2.07 -18.41
C ALA A 332 -18.43 -1.16 -19.26
N GLY A 333 -19.76 -1.25 -19.11
CA GLY A 333 -20.71 -0.36 -19.76
C GLY A 333 -20.62 1.12 -19.32
N MET A 334 -19.92 1.41 -18.22
CA MET A 334 -19.65 2.78 -17.77
C MET A 334 -18.35 3.36 -18.35
N LEU A 335 -17.54 2.56 -19.05
CA LEU A 335 -16.31 3.04 -19.67
C LEU A 335 -16.63 3.97 -20.84
N PRO A 336 -15.83 5.04 -21.06
CA PRO A 336 -15.83 5.75 -22.32
C PRO A 336 -15.58 4.79 -23.49
N ALA A 337 -16.15 5.07 -24.67
CA ALA A 337 -16.10 4.18 -25.83
C ALA A 337 -14.67 3.73 -26.20
N GLN A 338 -13.70 4.65 -26.14
CA GLN A 338 -12.30 4.34 -26.40
C GLN A 338 -11.70 3.35 -25.39
N ASP A 339 -12.07 3.46 -24.12
CA ASP A 339 -11.57 2.58 -23.05
C ASP A 339 -12.27 1.22 -23.09
N ALA A 340 -13.53 1.17 -23.51
CA ALA A 340 -14.26 -0.07 -23.78
C ALA A 340 -13.65 -0.86 -24.94
N GLU A 341 -13.35 -0.19 -26.06
CA GLU A 341 -12.63 -0.78 -27.20
C GLU A 341 -11.24 -1.29 -26.78
N ARG A 342 -10.55 -0.51 -25.92
CA ARG A 342 -9.27 -0.93 -25.36
C ARG A 342 -9.40 -2.20 -24.53
N LEU A 343 -10.38 -2.26 -23.61
CA LEU A 343 -10.62 -3.45 -22.80
C LEU A 343 -10.88 -4.68 -23.70
N ASN A 344 -11.72 -4.54 -24.72
CA ASN A 344 -11.97 -5.61 -25.70
C ASN A 344 -10.67 -6.09 -26.36
N THR A 345 -9.88 -5.15 -26.86
CA THR A 345 -8.60 -5.45 -27.53
C THR A 345 -7.65 -6.21 -26.61
N VAL A 346 -7.43 -5.71 -25.38
CA VAL A 346 -6.50 -6.31 -24.42
C VAL A 346 -6.94 -7.72 -24.02
N LEU A 347 -8.23 -7.92 -23.76
CA LEU A 347 -8.77 -9.23 -23.41
C LEU A 347 -8.65 -10.21 -24.58
N THR A 348 -9.01 -9.80 -25.79
CA THR A 348 -8.93 -10.65 -26.99
C THR A 348 -7.48 -11.04 -27.32
N GLU A 349 -6.55 -10.09 -27.26
CA GLU A 349 -5.13 -10.36 -27.48
C GLU A 349 -4.53 -11.27 -26.41
N GLY A 350 -4.87 -11.02 -25.13
CA GLY A 350 -4.42 -11.83 -24.01
C GLY A 350 -4.95 -13.26 -24.08
N GLY A 351 -6.25 -13.42 -24.34
CA GLY A 351 -6.90 -14.72 -24.52
C GLY A 351 -6.26 -15.55 -25.63
N LYS A 352 -6.04 -14.95 -26.81
CA LYS A 352 -5.35 -15.62 -27.93
C LYS A 352 -3.96 -16.10 -27.55
N ARG A 353 -3.19 -15.30 -26.79
CA ARG A 353 -1.83 -15.68 -26.36
C ARG A 353 -1.83 -16.78 -25.30
N ASN A 354 -2.84 -16.79 -24.44
CA ASN A 354 -3.00 -17.81 -23.39
C ASN A 354 -3.64 -19.10 -23.91
N GLY A 355 -4.29 -19.08 -25.08
CA GLY A 355 -5.15 -20.18 -25.53
C GLY A 355 -6.45 -20.27 -24.74
N GLU A 356 -6.91 -19.17 -24.17
CA GLU A 356 -8.14 -19.07 -23.36
C GLU A 356 -9.28 -18.50 -24.21
N GLU A 357 -10.46 -19.08 -24.06
CA GLU A 357 -11.70 -18.49 -24.58
C GLU A 357 -12.11 -17.33 -23.67
N ILE A 358 -12.41 -16.18 -24.27
CA ILE A 358 -12.78 -14.94 -23.58
C ILE A 358 -14.19 -14.56 -24.00
N GLU A 359 -15.12 -14.55 -23.04
CA GLU A 359 -16.44 -13.93 -23.22
C GLU A 359 -16.31 -12.44 -22.92
N LEU A 360 -16.69 -11.57 -23.86
CA LEU A 360 -16.53 -10.12 -23.70
C LEU A 360 -17.68 -9.51 -22.87
N PRO A 361 -17.43 -8.44 -22.09
CA PRO A 361 -18.44 -7.86 -21.21
C PRO A 361 -19.44 -6.93 -21.91
N PHE A 362 -19.42 -6.88 -23.25
CA PHE A 362 -20.22 -5.95 -24.07
C PHE A 362 -21.30 -6.66 -24.91
N GLY A 363 -21.46 -7.98 -24.75
CA GLY A 363 -22.51 -8.76 -25.42
C GLY A 363 -23.86 -8.67 -24.71
N GLU A 364 -24.94 -8.94 -25.47
CA GLU A 364 -26.34 -8.92 -25.02
C GLU A 364 -26.67 -9.85 -23.85
#